data_AF-A0A2S7JCF0-F1
#
_entry.id   AF-A0A2S7JCF0-F1
#
_cell.length_a   1.000
_cell.length_b   1.000
_cell.length_c   1.000
_cell.angle_alpha   90.00
_cell.angle_beta   90.00
_cell.angle_gamma   90.00
#
_symmetry.space_group_name_H-M   'P 1'
#
loop_
_entity.id
_entity.type
_entity.pdbx_description
1 polymer ?
#
loop_
_entity_poly.entity_id
_entity_poly.type
_entity_poly.pdbx_seq_one_letter_code
_entity_poly.pdbx_strand_id
1 'polypeptide(L)'
;MTLNLDQTKILAFAVYELRLLLAGHLGSDVNGEPSVRAAAHLAYALHNQALAVLEGRSFDPAEAVEAIARVDKVLGENFVQQLSEAASRST
;
A
#
# COMPACT_ATOMS: atom_id res chain seq x y z
N MET A 1 -0.08 15.10 25.80
CA MET A 1 -0.20 15.47 24.38
C MET A 1 -1.21 14.50 23.78
N THR A 2 -2.40 14.96 23.41
CA THR A 2 -3.45 14.08 22.86
C THR A 2 -3.20 13.96 21.36
N LEU A 3 -2.95 12.74 20.90
CA LEU A 3 -2.82 12.44 19.48
C LEU A 3 -4.20 12.61 18.82
N ASN A 4 -4.35 13.63 17.96
CA ASN A 4 -5.54 13.76 17.12
C ASN A 4 -5.39 12.83 15.91
N LEU A 5 -5.66 11.55 16.12
CA LEU A 5 -5.59 10.49 15.12
C LEU A 5 -7.00 10.02 14.79
N ASP A 6 -7.34 10.07 13.51
CA ASP A 6 -8.49 9.36 12.98
C ASP A 6 -8.07 7.97 12.46
N GLN A 7 -9.06 7.17 12.07
CA GLN A 7 -8.84 5.84 11.47
C GLN A 7 -7.92 5.91 10.24
N THR A 8 -8.01 6.99 9.45
CA THR A 8 -7.25 7.15 8.21
C THR A 8 -5.77 7.33 8.50
N LYS A 9 -5.39 8.15 9.48
CA LYS A 9 -4.00 8.33 9.92
C LYS A 9 -3.43 7.06 10.53
N ILE A 10 -4.22 6.28 11.27
CA ILE A 10 -3.77 4.99 11.83
C ILE A 10 -3.44 3.99 10.72
N LEU A 11 -4.33 3.87 9.72
CA LEU A 11 -4.12 2.96 8.59
C LEU A 11 -2.96 3.42 7.69
N ALA A 12 -2.85 4.72 7.43
CA ALA A 12 -1.72 5.28 6.69
C ALA A 12 -0.38 5.04 7.41
N PHE A 13 -0.34 5.21 8.73
CA PHE A 13 0.84 4.88 9.54
C PHE A 13 1.24 3.41 9.36
N ALA A 14 0.28 2.48 9.45
CA ALA A 14 0.56 1.07 9.27
C ALA A 14 1.16 0.76 7.88
N VAL A 15 0.60 1.33 6.80
CA VAL A 15 1.13 1.15 5.44
C VAL A 15 2.54 1.73 5.29
N TYR A 16 2.78 2.92 5.86
CA TYR A 16 4.09 3.57 5.82
C TYR A 16 5.16 2.75 6.57
N GLU A 17 4.84 2.25 7.76
CA GLU A 17 5.73 1.39 8.55
C GLU A 17 6.00 0.05 7.86
N LEU A 18 4.97 -0.58 7.27
CA LEU A 18 5.15 -1.82 6.50
C LEU A 18 6.14 -1.62 5.34
N ARG A 19 6.10 -0.47 4.66
CA ARG A 19 7.12 -0.15 3.64
C ARG A 19 8.53 -0.09 4.22
N LEU A 20 8.71 0.43 5.44
CA LEU A 20 10.03 0.52 6.07
C LEU A 20 10.54 -0.87 6.47
N LEU A 21 9.69 -1.67 7.11
CA LEU A 21 10.02 -3.02 7.55
C LEU A 21 10.30 -3.96 6.38
N LEU A 22 9.58 -3.80 5.27
CA LEU A 22 9.70 -4.65 4.09
C LEU A 22 10.70 -4.15 3.05
N ALA A 23 11.42 -3.04 3.31
CA ALA A 23 12.31 -2.42 2.32
C ALA A 23 13.40 -3.37 1.79
N GLY A 24 13.87 -4.30 2.62
CA GLY A 24 14.85 -5.32 2.23
C GLY A 24 14.33 -6.40 1.28
N HIS A 25 13.01 -6.46 1.04
CA HIS A 25 12.37 -7.44 0.16
C HIS A 25 11.98 -6.84 -1.21
N LEU A 26 12.37 -5.60 -1.48
CA LEU A 26 12.15 -4.94 -2.76
C LEU A 26 13.21 -5.37 -3.77
N GLY A 27 12.79 -5.57 -5.02
CA GLY A 27 13.68 -5.87 -6.14
C GLY A 27 13.49 -7.28 -6.71
N SER A 28 14.38 -7.66 -7.62
CA SER A 28 14.33 -8.91 -8.38
C SER A 28 15.04 -10.07 -7.70
N ASP A 29 15.42 -9.96 -6.41
CA ASP A 29 16.04 -11.08 -5.71
C ASP A 29 15.03 -12.22 -5.59
N VAL A 30 15.28 -13.26 -6.39
CA VAL A 30 14.37 -14.37 -6.70
C VAL A 30 14.21 -15.32 -5.49
N ASN A 31 14.97 -15.08 -4.42
CA ASN A 31 15.03 -15.96 -3.25
C ASN A 31 14.03 -15.61 -2.15
N GLY A 32 13.31 -14.48 -2.26
CA GLY A 32 12.28 -14.10 -1.30
C GLY A 32 10.95 -14.85 -1.52
N GLU A 33 10.25 -15.19 -0.43
CA GLU A 33 8.91 -15.78 -0.51
C GLU A 33 7.97 -14.87 -1.35
N PRO A 34 7.26 -15.42 -2.36
CA PRO A 34 6.43 -14.61 -3.27
C PRO A 34 5.43 -13.70 -2.54
N SER A 35 4.80 -14.20 -1.47
CA SER A 35 3.84 -13.48 -0.63
C SER A 35 4.47 -12.24 0.03
N VAL A 36 5.69 -12.39 0.58
CA VAL A 36 6.44 -11.31 1.22
C VAL A 36 6.87 -10.26 0.20
N ARG A 37 7.26 -10.70 -1.01
CA ARG A 37 7.57 -9.78 -2.12
C ARG A 37 6.34 -8.99 -2.55
N ALA A 38 5.19 -9.66 -2.71
CA ALA A 38 3.94 -9.00 -3.07
C ALA A 38 3.55 -7.95 -2.02
N ALA A 39 3.65 -8.28 -0.73
CA ALA A 39 3.42 -7.34 0.36
C ALA A 39 4.39 -6.15 0.33
N ALA A 40 5.68 -6.39 0.11
CA ALA A 40 6.70 -5.34 0.02
C ALA A 40 6.42 -4.36 -1.12
N HIS A 41 6.09 -4.88 -2.30
CA HIS A 41 5.76 -4.06 -3.46
C HIS A 41 4.44 -3.32 -3.31
N LEU A 42 3.42 -3.92 -2.67
CA LEU A 42 2.17 -3.24 -2.38
C LEU A 42 2.36 -2.08 -1.38
N ALA A 43 3.10 -2.32 -0.29
CA ALA A 43 3.43 -1.27 0.68
C ALA A 43 4.24 -0.14 0.02
N TYR A 44 5.20 -0.49 -0.84
CA TYR A 44 5.95 0.49 -1.63
C TYR A 44 5.07 1.23 -2.64
N ALA A 45 4.05 0.62 -3.24
CA ALA A 45 3.16 1.32 -4.15
C ALA A 45 2.35 2.42 -3.43
N LEU A 46 1.99 2.21 -2.17
CA LEU A 46 1.09 3.09 -1.42
C LEU A 46 1.78 4.06 -0.46
N HIS A 47 3.08 3.89 -0.17
CA HIS A 47 3.76 4.65 0.89
C HIS A 47 3.73 6.17 0.72
N ASN A 48 3.76 6.70 -0.51
CA ASN A 48 3.70 8.14 -0.75
C ASN A 48 2.33 8.72 -0.38
N GLN A 49 1.27 8.00 -0.71
CA GLN A 49 -0.10 8.40 -0.37
C GLN A 49 -0.35 8.26 1.13
N ALA A 50 0.18 7.20 1.75
CA ALA A 50 0.19 7.04 3.19
C ALA A 50 0.93 8.20 3.90
N LEU A 51 2.12 8.58 3.42
CA LEU A 51 2.86 9.72 3.96
C LEU A 51 2.09 11.03 3.80
N ALA A 52 1.44 11.26 2.66
CA ALA A 52 0.61 12.43 2.43
C ALA A 52 -0.50 12.56 3.49
N VAL A 53 -1.22 11.48 3.80
CA VAL A 53 -2.25 11.45 4.86
C VAL A 53 -1.66 11.80 6.23
N LEU A 54 -0.49 11.23 6.57
CA LEU A 54 0.17 11.49 7.86
C LEU A 54 0.56 12.96 8.03
N GLU A 55 1.05 13.57 6.94
CA GLU A 55 1.45 14.97 6.87
C GLU A 55 0.27 15.95 6.73
N GLY A 56 -0.97 15.44 6.63
CA GLY A 56 -2.16 16.26 6.40
C GLY A 56 -2.27 16.84 4.98
N ARG A 57 -1.56 16.25 4.02
CA ARG A 57 -1.69 16.51 2.58
C ARG A 57 -2.83 15.66 1.99
N SER A 58 -3.24 16.00 0.77
CA SER A 58 -4.27 15.26 0.04
C SER A 58 -3.78 13.87 -0.38
N PHE A 59 -4.65 12.87 -0.21
CA PHE A 59 -4.51 11.54 -0.80
C PHE A 59 -5.15 11.55 -2.20
N ASP A 60 -4.47 10.99 -3.20
CA ASP A 60 -4.98 10.82 -4.56
C ASP A 60 -5.39 9.35 -4.80
N PRO A 61 -6.70 9.04 -4.87
CA PRO A 61 -7.18 7.69 -5.12
C PRO A 61 -6.81 7.14 -6.50
N ALA A 62 -6.76 7.99 -7.53
CA ALA A 62 -6.43 7.55 -8.88
C ALA A 62 -4.96 7.13 -8.95
N GLU A 63 -4.06 7.94 -8.40
CA GLU A 63 -2.64 7.62 -8.32
C GLU A 63 -2.39 6.33 -7.51
N ALA A 64 -3.10 6.15 -6.39
CA ALA A 64 -3.02 4.95 -5.57
C ALA A 64 -3.43 3.69 -6.35
N VAL A 65 -4.57 3.73 -7.07
CA VAL A 65 -5.06 2.59 -7.86
C VAL A 65 -4.11 2.28 -9.01
N GLU A 66 -3.60 3.29 -9.71
CA GLU A 66 -2.59 3.09 -10.76
C GLU A 66 -1.30 2.47 -10.21
N ALA A 67 -0.86 2.87 -9.02
CA ALA A 67 0.31 2.28 -8.38
C ALA A 67 0.11 0.80 -8.04
N ILE A 68 -1.07 0.43 -7.53
CA ILE A 68 -1.44 -0.98 -7.29
C ILE A 68 -1.45 -1.75 -8.63
N ALA A 69 -2.05 -1.19 -9.68
CA ALA A 69 -2.10 -1.84 -11.00
C ALA A 69 -0.70 -2.14 -11.59
N ARG A 70 0.28 -1.28 -11.30
CA ARG A 70 1.68 -1.53 -11.68
C ARG A 70 2.27 -2.73 -10.94
N VAL A 71 1.93 -2.93 -9.67
CA VAL A 71 2.36 -4.10 -8.89
C VAL A 71 1.74 -5.37 -9.48
N ASP A 72 0.44 -5.36 -9.73
CA ASP A 72 -0.28 -6.47 -10.37
C ASP A 72 0.41 -6.91 -11.68
N LYS A 73 0.73 -5.95 -12.55
CA LYS A 73 1.42 -6.21 -13.81
C LYS A 73 2.82 -6.80 -13.63
N VAL A 74 3.58 -6.33 -12.65
CA VAL A 74 4.98 -6.75 -12.44
C VAL A 74 5.08 -8.11 -11.76
N LEU A 75 4.15 -8.43 -10.86
CA LEU A 75 4.21 -9.63 -10.03
C LEU A 75 3.19 -10.71 -10.41
N GLY A 76 2.24 -10.41 -11.31
CA GLY A 76 1.14 -11.32 -11.64
C GLY A 76 0.08 -11.40 -10.54
N GLU A 77 -0.05 -10.34 -9.73
CA GLU A 77 -1.03 -10.22 -8.65
C GLU A 77 -2.35 -9.64 -9.15
N ASN A 78 -3.38 -9.64 -8.29
CA ASN A 78 -4.74 -9.17 -8.62
C ASN A 78 -5.29 -8.19 -7.56
N PHE A 79 -4.43 -7.35 -6.97
CA PHE A 79 -4.81 -6.46 -5.89
C PHE A 79 -5.87 -5.42 -6.31
N VAL A 80 -5.84 -4.90 -7.54
CA VAL A 80 -6.87 -3.96 -8.02
C VAL A 80 -8.25 -4.62 -8.04
N GLN A 81 -8.33 -5.85 -8.54
CA GLN A 81 -9.59 -6.60 -8.54
C GLN A 81 -10.07 -6.87 -7.11
N GLN A 82 -9.19 -7.35 -6.23
CA GLN A 82 -9.52 -7.61 -4.83
C GLN A 82 -10.01 -6.36 -4.11
N LEU A 83 -9.39 -5.21 -4.37
CA LEU A 83 -9.81 -3.91 -3.84
C LEU A 83 -11.22 -3.55 -4.32
N SER A 84 -11.48 -3.67 -5.62
CA SER A 84 -12.79 -3.39 -6.22
C SER A 84 -13.88 -4.26 -5.57
N GLU A 85 -13.65 -5.57 -5.47
CA GLU A 85 -14.59 -6.50 -4.85
C GLU A 85 -14.82 -6.20 -3.36
N ALA A 86 -13.78 -5.85 -2.61
CA ALA A 86 -13.90 -5.48 -1.20
C ALA A 86 -14.72 -4.19 -1.02
N ALA A 87 -14.53 -3.20 -1.89
CA ALA A 87 -15.28 -1.95 -1.87
C ALA A 87 -16.76 -2.18 -2.23
N SER A 88 -17.06 -3.01 -3.24
CA SER A 88 -18.44 -3.32 -3.65
C SER A 88 -19.22 -4.17 -2.66
N ARG A 89 -18.56 -4.93 -1.78
CA ARG A 89 -19.22 -5.68 -0.68
C ARG A 89 -19.74 -4.79 0.45
N SER A 90 -19.34 -3.53 0.46
CA SER A 90 -19.66 -2.57 1.53
C SER A 90 -20.84 -1.63 1.18
N THR A 91 -21.47 -1.85 0.03
CA THR A 91 -22.68 -1.16 -0.48
C THR A 91 -23.86 -2.11 -0.54
#